data_AF-A0A151SY23-F1
#
_entry.id   AF-A0A151SY23-F1
#
_cell.length_a   1.000
_cell.length_b   1.000
_cell.length_c   1.000
_cell.angle_alpha   90.00
_cell.angle_beta   90.00
_cell.angle_gamma   90.00
#
_symmetry.space_group_name_H-M   'P 1'
#
loop_
_entity.id
_entity.type
_entity.pdbx_description
1 polymer ?
#
loop_
_entity_poly.entity_id
_entity_poly.type
_entity_poly.pdbx_seq_one_letter_code
_entity_poly.pdbx_strand_id
1 'polypeptide(L)' 'MSLTQLTKKRQSFEWTEKCENSFQELKKRLTTTPVLALPNPNGQFVIFCDA' A
#
# COMPACT_ATOMS: atom_id res chain seq x y z
N MET A 1 -6.88 11.39 -2.00
CA MET A 1 -7.89 10.76 -2.85
C MET A 1 -7.45 9.32 -2.90
N SER A 2 -8.35 8.35 -2.70
CA SER A 2 -7.92 6.96 -2.75
C SER A 2 -7.59 6.59 -4.19
N LEU A 3 -6.44 5.96 -4.45
CA LEU A 3 -6.09 5.47 -5.79
C LEU A 3 -7.16 4.51 -6.34
N THR A 4 -7.89 3.81 -5.46
CA THR A 4 -9.01 2.93 -5.85
C THR A 4 -10.19 3.67 -6.48
N GLN A 5 -10.28 5.00 -6.35
CA GLN A 5 -11.31 5.79 -7.03
C GLN A 5 -11.05 5.85 -8.54
N LEU A 6 -9.79 5.79 -8.97
CA LEU A 6 -9.42 5.85 -10.40
C LEU A 6 -9.91 4.64 -11.20
N THR A 7 -10.24 3.52 -10.55
CA THR A 7 -10.69 2.29 -11.19
C THR A 7 -12.19 2.04 -11.05
N LYS A 8 -12.95 2.97 -10.47
CA LYS A 8 -14.40 2.83 -10.31
C LYS A 8 -15.12 2.96 -11.66
N LYS A 9 -16.14 2.12 -11.87
CA LYS A 9 -17.04 2.25 -13.04
C LYS A 9 -17.74 3.60 -13.01
N ARG A 10 -17.98 4.16 -14.20
CA ARG A 10 -18.71 5.43 -14.41
C ARG A 10 -18.05 6.65 -13.72
N GLN A 11 -16.74 6.59 -13.48
CA GLN A 11 -15.93 7.71 -13.02
C GLN A 11 -14.89 8.06 -14.10
N SER A 12 -14.69 9.34 -14.35
CA SER A 12 -13.60 9.82 -15.22
C SER A 12 -12.25 9.48 -14.56
N PHE A 13 -11.31 9.02 -15.38
CA PHE A 13 -9.94 8.85 -14.92
C PHE A 13 -9.27 10.22 -14.87
N GLU A 14 -9.15 10.80 -13.69
CA GLU A 14 -8.51 12.09 -13.47
C GLU A 14 -7.29 11.94 -12.55
N TRP A 15 -6.10 12.10 -13.14
CA TRP A 15 -4.86 12.07 -12.39
C TRP A 15 -4.58 13.42 -11.75
N THR A 16 -5.05 13.58 -10.51
CA THR A 16 -4.82 14.80 -9.73
C THR A 16 -3.47 14.77 -9.00
N GLU A 17 -2.97 15.93 -8.60
CA GLU A 17 -1.79 16.03 -7.72
C GLU A 17 -1.97 15.21 -6.43
N LYS A 18 -3.18 15.15 -5.90
CA LYS A 18 -3.51 14.32 -4.73
C LYS A 18 -3.37 12.82 -5.01
N CYS A 19 -3.63 12.37 -6.23
CA CYS A 19 -3.38 10.99 -6.67
C CYS A 19 -1.88 10.70 -6.77
N GLU A 20 -1.13 11.61 -7.41
CA GLU A 20 0.32 11.49 -7.54
C GLU A 20 1.00 11.36 -6.17
N ASN A 21 0.66 12.26 -5.24
CA ASN A 21 1.20 12.23 -3.88
C ASN A 21 0.89 10.90 -3.16
N SER A 22 -0.32 10.37 -3.36
CA SER A 22 -0.72 9.08 -2.76
C SER A 22 0.03 7.91 -3.39
N PHE A 23 0.31 7.97 -4.70
CA PHE A 23 1.07 6.95 -5.43
C PHE A 23 2.55 6.94 -5.07
N GLN A 24 3.17 8.12 -4.91
CA GLN A 24 4.57 8.21 -4.50
C GLN A 24 4.78 7.72 -3.06
N GLU A 25 3.85 8.01 -2.15
CA GLU A 25 3.89 7.47 -0.79
C GLU A 25 3.76 5.93 -0.80
N LEU A 26 2.88 5.37 -1.63
CA LEU A 26 2.77 3.91 -1.79
C LEU A 26 4.09 3.30 -2.30
N LYS A 27 4.69 3.89 -3.33
CA LYS A 27 6.01 3.46 -3.83
C LYS A 27 7.04 3.48 -2.72
N LYS A 28 7.15 4.60 -1.99
CA LYS A 28 8.11 4.75 -0.89
C LYS A 28 7.94 3.64 0.15
N ARG A 29 6.71 3.34 0.57
CA ARG A 29 6.45 2.27 1.56
C ARG A 29 6.80 0.88 1.05
N LEU A 30 6.57 0.60 -0.23
CA LEU A 30 6.88 -0.69 -0.85
C LEU A 30 8.38 -0.86 -1.13
N THR A 31 9.09 0.23 -1.41
CA THR A 31 10.54 0.19 -1.71
C THR A 31 11.41 0.38 -0.48
N THR A 32 10.85 0.83 0.65
CA THR A 32 11.60 1.02 1.90
C THR A 32 11.43 -0.21 2.80
N THR A 33 12.54 -0.87 3.10
CA THR A 33 12.60 -2.09 3.94
C THR A 33 12.07 -1.79 5.35
N PRO A 34 11.19 -2.65 5.92
CA PRO A 34 11.74 -3.52 6.96
C PRO A 34 11.35 -5.02 6.96
N VAL A 35 10.46 -5.54 6.10
CA VAL A 35 9.66 -6.73 6.49
C VAL A 35 9.96 -8.08 5.80
N LEU A 36 10.83 -8.16 4.79
CA LEU A 36 11.02 -9.44 4.07
C LEU A 36 12.08 -10.35 4.73
N ALA A 37 11.86 -10.71 6.00
CA ALA A 37 12.54 -11.85 6.60
C ALA A 37 11.81 -13.15 6.21
N LEU A 38 12.56 -14.19 5.85
CA LEU A 38 11.96 -15.51 5.61
C LEU A 38 11.31 -16.01 6.92
N PRO A 39 10.07 -16.51 6.87
CA PRO A 39 9.44 -17.07 8.05
C PRO A 39 10.23 -18.30 8.51
N ASN A 40 10.58 -18.35 9.81
CA ASN A 40 11.18 -19.53 10.41
C ASN A 40 10.05 -20.51 10.80
N PRO A 41 9.94 -21.69 10.14
CA PRO A 41 8.86 -22.64 10.43
C PRO A 41 8.92 -23.22 11.85
N ASN A 42 10.08 -23.13 12.50
CA ASN A 42 10.28 -23.58 13.89
C ASN A 42 10.12 -22.44 14.91
N GLY A 43 9.84 -21.21 14.46
CA GLY A 43 9.65 -20.03 15.31
C GLY A 43 8.18 -19.77 15.64
N GLN A 44 7.92 -18.99 16.70
CA GLN A 44 6.57 -18.51 16.99
C GLN A 44 6.23 -17.30 16.11
N PHE A 45 5.00 -17.28 15.61
CA PHE A 45 4.45 -16.17 14.83
C PHE A 45 3.65 -15.25 15.75
N VAL A 46 3.94 -13.95 15.72
CA VAL A 46 3.19 -12.92 16.45
C VAL A 46 2.46 -12.05 15.42
N ILE A 47 1.14 -11.94 15.56
CA ILE A 47 0.29 -11.15 14.68
C ILE A 47 -0.08 -9.86 15.41
N PHE A 48 0.22 -8.72 14.80
CA PHE A 48 -0.23 -7.41 15.25
C PHE A 48 -1.34 -6.92 14.32
N CYS A 49 -2.47 -6.50 14.88
CA CYS A 49 -3.60 -5.94 14.15
C CYS A 49 -3.94 -4.54 14.70
N ASP A 50 -4.24 -3.61 13.81
CA ASP A 50 -4.91 -2.33 14.11
C ASP A 50 -6.38 -2.36 13.65
N ALA A 51 -7.14 -1.31 14.01
CA ALA A 51 -8.58 -1.16 13.75
C ALA A 51 -8.85 -0.27 12.53
#